data_AF-A0AA37T7I2-F1
#
_entry.id   AF-A0AA37T7I2-F1
#
_cell.length_a   1.000
_cell.length_b   1.000
_cell.length_c   1.000
_cell.angle_alpha   90.00
_cell.angle_beta   90.00
_cell.angle_gamma   90.00
#
_symmetry.space_group_name_H-M   'P 1'
#
loop_
_entity.id
_entity.type
_entity.pdbx_description
1 polymer ?
#
loop_
_entity_poly.entity_id
_entity_poly.type
_entity_poly.pdbx_seq_one_letter_code
_entity_poly.pdbx_strand_id
1 'polypeptide(L)'
;MLHDETRPPGKPPHSTSTVGAVLALTCSEPPGEVTHWTGRAVAAATGISLRSVQRIWQEHRLQPHRVRTFKRSADPAFAEKVEDIVGLYMDPPRHAVVLSVDEKSQIQALERTRPDRPLAPERPATRTHDYVRHGTTTLFAALDVLEGTVIGRCMQRHRHAEFLRFLNAVEGFFSALSRRRLRRGTFTGIVDLQAAIKRYIAEHNKRPRPFVWTKPAAAILNSQAAPSV
;
A
#
# COMPACT_ATOMS: atom_id res chain seq x y z
N MET A 1 3.59 -1.02 61.20
CA MET A 1 3.02 -0.75 59.86
C MET A 1 3.78 0.44 59.30
N LEU A 2 4.46 0.28 58.16
CA LEU A 2 5.20 1.37 57.51
C LEU A 2 4.18 2.13 56.65
N HIS A 3 3.87 3.38 57.00
CA HIS A 3 3.02 4.23 56.17
C HIS A 3 3.87 4.84 55.06
N ASP A 4 3.50 4.55 53.81
CA ASP A 4 4.09 5.20 52.63
C ASP A 4 3.75 6.69 52.68
N GLU A 5 4.76 7.56 52.63
CA GLU A 5 4.52 9.00 52.66
C GLU A 5 3.76 9.43 51.41
N THR A 6 2.77 10.30 51.59
CA THR A 6 1.95 10.83 50.49
C THR A 6 2.87 11.45 49.43
N ARG A 7 3.00 10.79 48.27
CA ARG A 7 3.83 11.28 47.16
C ARG A 7 3.42 12.73 46.84
N PRO A 8 4.37 13.68 46.76
CA PRO A 8 4.03 15.07 46.45
C PRO A 8 3.24 15.15 45.14
N PRO A 9 2.20 15.99 45.07
CA PRO A 9 1.35 16.10 43.91
C PRO A 9 2.21 16.40 42.67
N GLY A 10 1.92 15.70 41.57
CA GLY A 10 2.59 15.93 40.30
C GLY A 10 2.43 17.39 39.85
N LYS A 11 3.36 17.88 39.03
CA LYS A 11 3.27 19.25 38.48
C LYS A 11 1.89 19.49 37.85
N PRO A 12 1.24 20.63 38.13
CA PRO A 12 -0.07 20.94 37.58
C PRO A 12 -0.04 20.95 36.04
N PRO A 13 -1.17 20.65 35.37
CA PRO A 13 -1.26 20.74 33.91
C PRO A 13 -0.90 22.14 33.40
N HIS A 14 -0.42 22.21 32.16
CA HIS A 14 -0.19 23.51 31.50
C HIS A 14 -1.52 24.24 31.30
N SER A 15 -1.49 25.56 31.34
CA SER A 15 -2.67 26.38 31.07
C SER A 15 -3.20 26.14 29.66
N THR A 16 -4.51 26.35 29.47
CA THR A 16 -5.16 26.24 28.16
C THR A 16 -4.53 27.14 27.11
N SER A 17 -4.04 28.32 27.51
CA SER A 17 -3.32 29.24 26.61
C SER A 17 -2.00 28.65 26.10
N THR A 18 -1.21 28.02 26.97
CA THR A 18 0.05 27.35 26.59
C THR A 18 -0.21 26.15 25.70
N VAL A 19 -1.24 25.35 26.01
CA VAL A 19 -1.66 24.24 25.14
C VAL A 19 -2.06 24.78 23.76
N GLY A 20 -2.89 25.82 23.71
CA GLY A 20 -3.31 26.46 22.47
C GLY A 20 -2.14 26.99 21.63
N ALA A 21 -1.15 27.63 22.26
CA ALA A 21 0.06 28.10 21.59
C ALA A 21 0.88 26.95 20.97
N VAL A 22 1.02 25.83 21.70
CA VAL A 22 1.70 24.63 21.18
C VAL A 22 0.96 24.07 19.96
N LEU A 23 -0.37 23.96 20.03
CA LEU A 23 -1.18 23.44 18.92
C LEU A 23 -1.09 24.35 17.69
N ALA A 24 -1.28 25.66 17.86
CA ALA A 24 -1.24 26.63 16.78
C ALA A 24 0.14 26.65 16.09
N LEU A 25 1.22 26.67 16.88
CA LEU A 25 2.58 26.64 16.35
C LEU A 25 2.85 25.33 15.59
N THR A 26 2.43 24.19 16.14
CA THR A 26 2.64 22.89 15.50
C THR A 26 1.93 22.78 14.13
N CYS A 27 0.80 23.46 13.97
CA CYS A 27 0.01 23.49 12.73
C CYS A 27 0.47 24.59 11.75
N SER A 28 1.47 25.40 12.08
CA SER A 28 2.05 26.40 11.19
C SER A 28 3.26 25.85 10.45
N GLU A 29 3.71 26.60 9.45
CA GLU A 29 4.99 26.32 8.79
C GLU A 29 6.15 26.57 9.78
N PRO A 30 7.09 25.61 9.93
CA PRO A 30 8.26 25.81 10.76
C PRO A 30 9.26 26.76 10.09
N PRO A 31 10.03 27.54 10.86
CA PRO A 31 11.01 28.46 10.29
C PRO A 31 12.23 27.72 9.69
N GLY A 32 12.75 28.23 8.57
CA GLY A 32 13.95 27.71 7.90
C GLY A 32 13.66 26.56 6.92
N GLU A 33 14.70 25.80 6.56
CA GLU A 33 14.62 24.70 5.59
C GLU A 33 14.20 23.36 6.22
N VAL A 34 13.29 23.39 7.20
CA VAL A 34 12.77 22.18 7.84
C VAL A 34 11.37 21.87 7.33
N THR A 35 11.11 20.60 7.05
CA THR A 35 9.80 20.20 6.50
C THR A 35 8.70 20.16 7.56
N HIS A 36 9.05 19.98 8.84
CA HIS A 36 8.09 19.82 9.94
C HIS A 36 8.66 20.31 11.28
N TRP A 37 7.78 20.70 12.19
CA TRP A 37 8.13 20.99 13.58
C TRP A 37 8.66 19.75 14.31
N THR A 38 9.87 19.86 14.87
CA THR A 38 10.36 18.86 15.82
C THR A 38 9.87 19.20 17.23
N GLY A 39 9.68 18.19 18.08
CA GLY A 39 9.24 18.44 19.46
C GLY A 39 10.22 19.32 20.25
N ARG A 40 11.52 19.27 19.92
CA ARG A 40 12.54 20.15 20.52
C ARG A 40 12.43 21.59 20.03
N ALA A 41 12.14 21.81 18.75
CA ALA A 41 11.93 23.14 18.20
C ALA A 41 10.70 23.81 18.82
N VAL A 42 9.58 23.07 18.95
CA VAL A 42 8.37 23.59 19.62
C VAL A 42 8.64 23.86 21.10
N ALA A 43 9.34 22.97 21.79
CA ALA A 43 9.73 23.16 23.19
C ALA A 43 10.56 24.44 23.39
N ALA A 44 11.54 24.68 22.51
CA ALA A 44 12.37 25.89 22.54
C ALA A 44 11.55 27.15 22.27
N ALA A 45 10.65 27.12 21.29
CA ALA A 45 9.81 28.27 20.92
C ALA A 45 8.74 28.61 21.95
N THR A 46 8.23 27.62 22.70
CA THR A 46 7.15 27.80 23.68
C THR A 46 7.63 27.83 25.13
N GLY A 47 8.92 27.58 25.38
CA GLY A 47 9.50 27.60 26.73
C GLY A 47 9.10 26.45 27.64
N ILE A 48 8.51 25.37 27.11
CA ILE A 48 8.11 24.18 27.89
C ILE A 48 8.99 22.97 27.60
N SER A 49 8.99 21.99 28.51
CA SER A 49 9.76 20.76 28.31
C SER A 49 9.27 19.93 27.11
N LEU A 50 10.20 19.24 26.44
CA LEU A 50 9.90 18.31 25.34
C LEU A 50 8.81 17.29 25.72
N ARG A 51 8.85 16.75 26.96
CA ARG A 51 7.87 15.77 27.44
C ARG A 51 6.47 16.37 27.54
N SER A 52 6.37 17.67 27.85
CA SER A 52 5.08 18.37 27.86
C SER A 52 4.53 18.57 26.45
N VAL A 53 5.37 18.97 25.50
CA VAL A 53 4.99 19.05 24.07
C VAL A 53 4.50 17.70 23.57
N GLN A 54 5.26 16.63 23.85
CA GLN A 54 4.90 15.26 23.42
C GLN A 54 3.57 14.79 24.05
N ARG A 55 3.31 15.12 25.32
CA ARG A 55 2.04 14.81 25.97
C ARG A 55 0.87 15.55 25.31
N ILE A 56 1.04 16.85 25.06
CA ILE A 56 0.04 17.67 24.34
C ILE A 56 -0.22 17.07 22.95
N TRP A 57 0.82 16.72 22.20
CA TRP A 57 0.67 16.08 20.90
C TRP A 57 -0.06 14.73 20.97
N GLN A 58 0.22 13.90 21.98
CA GLN A 58 -0.48 12.63 22.16
C GLN A 58 -1.97 12.82 22.48
N GLU A 59 -2.27 13.72 23.41
CA GLU A 59 -3.63 14.03 23.85
C GLU A 59 -4.50 14.60 22.71
N HIS A 60 -3.91 15.47 21.88
CA HIS A 60 -4.57 16.06 20.71
C HIS A 60 -4.31 15.31 19.39
N ARG A 61 -3.67 14.14 19.45
CA ARG A 61 -3.35 13.29 18.29
C ARG A 61 -2.57 14.00 17.16
N LEU A 62 -1.77 15.01 17.49
CA LEU A 62 -0.89 15.70 16.53
C LEU A 62 0.35 14.86 16.23
N GLN A 63 0.66 14.72 14.94
CA GLN A 63 1.79 13.93 14.45
C GLN A 63 2.51 14.70 13.34
N PRO A 64 3.33 15.72 13.68
CA PRO A 64 3.87 16.67 12.70
C PRO A 64 4.76 16.03 11.64
N HIS A 65 5.42 14.91 11.97
CA HIS A 65 6.26 14.14 11.05
C HIS A 65 5.45 13.33 10.02
N ARG A 66 4.11 13.27 10.14
CA ARG A 66 3.28 12.52 9.21
C ARG A 66 2.70 13.44 8.16
N VAL A 67 3.18 13.27 6.94
CA VAL A 67 2.53 13.82 5.74
C VAL A 67 1.56 12.80 5.19
N ARG A 68 0.36 13.24 4.86
CA ARG A 68 -0.56 12.49 4.02
C ARG A 68 -0.78 13.26 2.74
N THR A 69 -0.50 12.62 1.61
CA THR A 69 -0.94 13.12 0.32
C THR A 69 -2.41 12.73 0.15
N PHE A 70 -3.23 13.66 -0.33
CA PHE A 70 -4.59 13.39 -0.73
C PHE A 70 -4.75 13.80 -2.19
N LYS A 71 -5.56 13.05 -2.92
CA LYS A 71 -5.95 13.41 -4.29
C LYS A 71 -7.40 13.84 -4.24
N ARG A 72 -7.66 15.11 -4.53
CA ARG A 72 -9.03 15.61 -4.69
C ARG A 72 -9.40 15.54 -6.17
N SER A 73 -10.53 14.92 -6.50
CA SER A 73 -11.07 15.02 -7.86
C SER A 73 -11.60 16.43 -8.09
N ALA A 74 -11.38 16.98 -9.28
CA ALA A 74 -11.97 18.25 -9.72
C ALA A 74 -13.29 18.05 -10.48
N ASP A 75 -13.72 16.79 -10.65
CA ASP A 75 -14.95 16.43 -11.36
C ASP A 75 -16.19 16.83 -10.56
N PRO A 76 -17.07 17.71 -11.11
CA PRO A 76 -18.30 18.10 -10.44
C PRO A 76 -19.23 16.92 -10.12
N ALA A 77 -19.20 15.86 -10.91
CA ALA A 77 -20.01 14.65 -10.74
C ALA A 77 -19.28 13.54 -9.95
N PHE A 78 -18.20 13.87 -9.24
CA PHE A 78 -17.38 12.87 -8.55
C PHE A 78 -18.18 12.04 -7.54
N ALA A 79 -19.05 12.67 -6.75
CA ALA A 79 -19.85 11.97 -5.74
C ALA A 79 -20.76 10.91 -6.38
N GLU A 80 -21.52 11.30 -7.41
CA GLU A 80 -22.41 10.40 -8.16
C GLU A 80 -21.64 9.21 -8.75
N LYS A 81 -20.50 9.46 -9.40
CA LYS A 81 -19.67 8.39 -9.99
C LYS A 81 -19.11 7.44 -8.94
N VAL A 82 -18.74 7.95 -7.75
CA VAL A 82 -18.28 7.12 -6.65
C VAL A 82 -19.44 6.28 -6.12
N GLU A 83 -20.63 6.85 -5.94
CA GLU A 83 -21.82 6.12 -5.52
C GLU A 83 -22.18 5.00 -6.51
N ASP A 84 -22.11 5.26 -7.83
CA ASP A 84 -22.34 4.23 -8.84
C ASP A 84 -21.34 3.07 -8.74
N ILE A 85 -20.03 3.38 -8.64
CA ILE A 85 -18.98 2.36 -8.55
C ILE A 85 -19.05 1.59 -7.23
N VAL A 86 -19.24 2.29 -6.11
CA VAL A 86 -19.38 1.67 -4.79
C VAL A 86 -20.66 0.84 -4.72
N GLY A 87 -21.75 1.31 -5.36
CA GLY A 87 -22.99 0.58 -5.52
C GLY A 87 -22.77 -0.77 -6.19
N LEU A 88 -21.99 -0.82 -7.27
CA LEU A 88 -21.62 -2.09 -7.94
C LEU A 88 -20.82 -3.04 -7.04
N TYR A 89 -20.03 -2.52 -6.11
CA TYR A 89 -19.28 -3.34 -5.15
C TYR A 89 -20.15 -3.88 -4.03
N MET A 90 -21.10 -3.08 -3.55
CA MET A 90 -21.97 -3.42 -2.42
C MET A 90 -23.15 -4.30 -2.82
N ASP A 91 -23.76 -4.03 -3.99
CA ASP A 91 -24.89 -4.79 -4.54
C ASP A 91 -24.61 -5.14 -6.02
N PRO A 92 -23.76 -6.14 -6.28
CA PRO A 92 -23.43 -6.53 -7.63
C PRO A 92 -24.65 -7.13 -8.35
N PRO A 93 -24.82 -6.87 -9.66
CA PRO A 93 -25.92 -7.43 -10.43
C PRO A 93 -26.01 -8.96 -10.34
N ARG A 94 -27.24 -9.48 -10.37
CA ARG A 94 -27.46 -10.93 -10.32
C ARG A 94 -26.72 -11.62 -11.46
N HIS A 95 -26.02 -12.70 -11.12
CA HIS A 95 -25.22 -13.51 -12.05
C HIS A 95 -24.04 -12.77 -12.69
N ALA A 96 -23.61 -11.63 -12.13
CA ALA A 96 -22.40 -10.93 -12.55
C ALA A 96 -21.25 -11.16 -11.55
N VAL A 97 -20.02 -11.09 -12.07
CA VAL A 97 -18.80 -11.00 -11.26
C VAL A 97 -18.26 -9.59 -11.40
N VAL A 98 -17.99 -8.92 -10.28
CA VAL A 98 -17.44 -7.55 -10.26
C VAL A 98 -15.95 -7.62 -9.91
N LEU A 99 -15.12 -7.13 -10.82
CA LEU A 99 -13.67 -7.09 -10.67
C LEU A 99 -13.17 -5.66 -10.66
N SER A 100 -12.41 -5.30 -9.62
CA SER A 100 -11.65 -4.04 -9.59
C SER A 100 -10.28 -4.27 -10.20
N VAL A 101 -9.99 -3.62 -11.32
CA VAL A 101 -8.72 -3.78 -12.03
C VAL A 101 -7.83 -2.56 -11.80
N ASP A 102 -6.58 -2.79 -11.45
CA ASP A 102 -5.57 -1.74 -11.32
C ASP A 102 -4.21 -2.21 -11.86
N GLU A 103 -3.37 -1.23 -12.17
CA GLU A 103 -2.02 -1.42 -12.65
C GLU A 103 -1.02 -0.67 -11.79
N LYS A 104 0.01 -1.41 -11.36
CA LYS A 104 1.18 -0.83 -10.73
C LYS A 104 2.33 -0.89 -11.72
N SER A 105 2.53 0.21 -12.44
CA SER A 105 3.62 0.35 -13.41
C SER A 105 4.97 0.67 -12.74
N GLN A 106 6.04 0.50 -13.53
CA GLN A 106 7.42 0.87 -13.18
C GLN A 106 7.92 0.31 -11.84
N ILE A 107 7.45 -0.88 -11.43
CA ILE A 107 7.97 -1.56 -10.25
C ILE A 107 9.42 -1.94 -10.54
N GLN A 108 10.34 -1.40 -9.77
CA GLN A 108 11.76 -1.72 -9.90
C GLN A 108 12.04 -3.07 -9.25
N ALA A 109 12.57 -4.02 -10.03
CA ALA A 109 13.02 -5.30 -9.50
C ALA A 109 14.43 -5.09 -8.93
N LEU A 110 14.50 -4.78 -7.63
CA LEU A 110 15.73 -4.49 -6.92
C LEU A 110 16.12 -5.68 -6.04
N GLU A 111 17.38 -6.09 -6.14
CA GLU A 111 17.99 -7.05 -5.24
C GLU A 111 19.12 -6.35 -4.46
N ARG A 112 19.13 -6.50 -3.13
CA ARG A 112 20.21 -5.95 -2.30
C ARG A 112 21.43 -6.84 -2.42
N THR A 113 22.60 -6.23 -2.59
CA THR A 113 23.87 -6.95 -2.75
C THR A 113 24.26 -7.78 -1.52
N ARG A 114 23.74 -7.42 -0.35
CA ARG A 114 23.85 -8.20 0.89
C ARG A 114 22.52 -8.18 1.65
N PRO A 115 22.22 -9.22 2.45
CA PRO A 115 21.04 -9.23 3.30
C PRO A 115 21.02 -8.06 4.29
N ASP A 116 19.83 -7.49 4.49
CA ASP A 116 19.59 -6.48 5.54
C ASP A 116 19.88 -7.11 6.91
N ARG A 117 20.56 -6.36 7.79
CA ARG A 117 20.73 -6.77 9.19
C ARG A 117 19.72 -6.00 10.05
N PRO A 118 18.94 -6.70 10.88
CA PRO A 118 17.98 -6.05 11.76
C PRO A 118 18.70 -5.20 12.81
N LEU A 119 17.94 -4.29 13.42
CA LEU A 119 18.38 -3.52 14.59
C LEU A 119 18.69 -4.47 15.75
N ALA A 120 19.80 -4.25 16.45
CA ALA A 120 20.14 -4.93 17.69
C ALA A 120 20.67 -3.91 18.73
N PRO A 121 20.70 -4.25 20.04
CA PRO A 121 21.35 -3.40 21.03
C PRO A 121 22.77 -3.02 20.59
N GLU A 122 23.10 -1.73 20.69
CA GLU A 122 24.37 -1.13 20.25
C GLU A 122 24.67 -1.20 18.74
N ARG A 123 23.74 -1.72 17.93
CA ARG A 123 23.94 -1.91 16.49
C ARG A 123 22.73 -1.43 15.68
N PRO A 124 22.85 -0.34 14.91
CA PRO A 124 21.76 0.13 14.05
C PRO A 124 21.42 -0.94 13.00
N ALA A 125 20.16 -0.94 12.53
CA ALA A 125 19.80 -1.71 11.34
C ALA A 125 20.70 -1.26 10.18
N THR A 126 21.34 -2.22 9.50
CA THR A 126 22.22 -1.91 8.37
C THR A 126 21.63 -2.45 7.09
N ARG A 127 21.53 -1.57 6.10
CA ARG A 127 21.14 -1.88 4.72
C ARG A 127 22.26 -1.46 3.79
N THR A 128 22.61 -2.30 2.83
CA THR A 128 23.55 -1.93 1.78
C THR A 128 22.93 -0.88 0.88
N HIS A 129 23.66 0.21 0.65
CA HIS A 129 23.27 1.23 -0.32
C HIS A 129 23.18 0.61 -1.72
N ASP A 130 24.15 -0.25 -2.06
CA ASP A 130 24.29 -0.84 -3.38
C ASP A 130 23.24 -1.93 -3.62
N TYR A 131 22.67 -1.90 -4.83
CA TYR A 131 21.66 -2.84 -5.28
C TYR A 131 21.93 -3.25 -6.73
N VAL A 132 21.52 -4.47 -7.07
CA VAL A 132 21.47 -4.93 -8.46
C VAL A 132 20.09 -4.60 -9.02
N ARG A 133 20.06 -3.96 -10.19
CA ARG A 133 18.84 -3.57 -10.88
C ARG A 133 18.51 -4.59 -11.97
N HIS A 134 17.42 -5.33 -11.77
CA HIS A 134 16.93 -6.34 -12.73
C HIS A 134 15.91 -5.77 -13.73
N GLY A 135 15.92 -4.45 -13.93
CA GLY A 135 14.98 -3.73 -14.77
C GLY A 135 13.69 -3.32 -14.05
N THR A 136 12.64 -3.10 -14.83
CA THR A 136 11.31 -2.72 -14.34
C THR A 136 10.26 -3.72 -14.79
N THR A 137 9.21 -3.87 -13.99
CA THR A 137 8.04 -4.69 -14.30
C THR A 137 6.78 -3.90 -14.03
N THR A 138 5.69 -4.31 -14.67
CA THR A 138 4.35 -3.76 -14.47
C THR A 138 3.46 -4.90 -13.97
N LEU A 139 2.86 -4.69 -12.80
CA LEU A 139 1.85 -5.60 -12.28
C LEU A 139 0.48 -5.13 -12.75
N PHE A 140 -0.24 -6.00 -13.47
CA PHE A 140 -1.67 -5.87 -13.68
C PHE A 140 -2.38 -6.77 -12.66
N ALA A 141 -3.38 -6.24 -11.96
CA ALA A 141 -4.10 -6.98 -10.93
C ALA A 141 -5.61 -6.76 -11.09
N ALA A 142 -6.37 -7.84 -10.93
CA ALA A 142 -7.82 -7.83 -10.84
C ALA A 142 -8.22 -8.40 -9.48
N LEU A 143 -8.86 -7.59 -8.66
CA LEU A 143 -9.42 -7.97 -7.37
C LEU A 143 -10.89 -8.38 -7.57
N ASP A 144 -11.21 -9.60 -7.18
CA ASP A 144 -12.60 -10.01 -6.92
C ASP A 144 -13.05 -9.35 -5.61
N VAL A 145 -13.99 -8.41 -5.73
CA VAL A 145 -14.43 -7.56 -4.62
C VAL A 145 -15.21 -8.35 -3.57
N LEU A 146 -15.91 -9.40 -3.97
CA LEU A 146 -16.72 -10.22 -3.06
C LEU A 146 -15.88 -11.23 -2.29
N GLU A 147 -14.94 -11.89 -2.98
CA GLU A 147 -14.15 -12.98 -2.39
C GLU A 147 -12.76 -12.53 -1.89
N GLY A 148 -12.34 -11.30 -2.19
CA GLY A 148 -11.04 -10.75 -1.80
C GLY A 148 -9.85 -11.41 -2.49
N THR A 149 -10.08 -12.12 -3.61
CA THR A 149 -9.04 -12.84 -4.34
C THR A 149 -8.44 -11.97 -5.43
N VAL A 150 -7.10 -11.98 -5.57
CA VAL A 150 -6.39 -11.19 -6.58
C VAL A 150 -5.83 -12.09 -7.68
N ILE A 151 -6.20 -11.78 -8.93
CA ILE A 151 -5.60 -12.34 -10.14
C ILE A 151 -4.56 -11.34 -10.64
N GLY A 152 -3.28 -11.70 -10.53
CA GLY A 152 -2.16 -10.84 -10.90
C GLY A 152 -1.35 -11.36 -12.07
N ARG A 153 -0.80 -10.47 -12.89
CA ARG A 153 0.19 -10.80 -13.92
C ARG A 153 1.25 -9.71 -14.05
N CYS A 154 2.51 -10.08 -13.94
CA CYS A 154 3.62 -9.20 -14.24
C CYS A 154 3.96 -9.23 -15.74
N MET A 155 4.16 -8.07 -16.35
CA MET A 155 4.63 -7.93 -17.73
C MET A 155 5.74 -6.88 -17.82
N GLN A 156 6.61 -7.02 -18.83
CA GLN A 156 7.77 -6.14 -19.01
C GLN A 156 7.39 -4.72 -19.47
N ARG A 157 6.27 -4.57 -20.18
CA ARG A 157 5.83 -3.30 -20.78
C ARG A 157 4.45 -2.92 -20.26
N HIS A 158 4.20 -1.61 -20.23
CA HIS A 158 2.94 -0.99 -19.87
C HIS A 158 2.37 -0.29 -21.11
N ARG A 159 1.65 -1.05 -21.95
CA ARG A 159 0.92 -0.51 -23.11
C ARG A 159 -0.47 -1.12 -23.15
N HIS A 160 -1.37 -0.49 -23.91
CA HIS A 160 -2.73 -1.00 -24.11
C HIS A 160 -2.77 -2.47 -24.55
N ALA A 161 -1.81 -2.93 -25.36
CA ALA A 161 -1.72 -4.32 -25.81
C ALA A 161 -1.46 -5.30 -24.65
N GLU A 162 -0.61 -4.93 -23.68
CA GLU A 162 -0.38 -5.72 -22.48
C GLU A 162 -1.61 -5.73 -21.56
N PHE A 163 -2.32 -4.61 -21.47
CA PHE A 163 -3.58 -4.52 -20.73
C PHE A 163 -4.68 -5.41 -21.33
N LEU A 164 -4.90 -5.35 -22.66
CA LEU A 164 -5.85 -6.24 -23.35
C LEU A 164 -5.48 -7.72 -23.18
N ARG A 165 -4.19 -8.05 -23.24
CA ARG A 165 -3.70 -9.41 -22.96
C ARG A 165 -3.98 -9.85 -21.53
N PHE A 166 -3.97 -8.93 -20.57
CA PHE A 166 -4.34 -9.21 -19.19
C PHE A 166 -5.85 -9.46 -19.09
N LEU A 167 -6.69 -8.60 -19.67
CA LEU A 167 -8.14 -8.78 -19.68
C LEU A 167 -8.55 -10.12 -20.34
N ASN A 168 -7.95 -10.47 -21.48
CA ASN A 168 -8.18 -11.77 -22.13
C ASN A 168 -7.76 -12.97 -21.24
N ALA A 169 -6.72 -12.80 -20.42
CA ALA A 169 -6.30 -13.85 -19.49
C ALA A 169 -7.29 -13.99 -18.32
N VAL A 170 -7.82 -12.87 -17.82
CA VAL A 170 -8.88 -12.85 -16.80
C VAL A 170 -10.15 -13.51 -17.36
N GLU A 171 -10.61 -13.11 -18.54
CA GLU A 171 -11.76 -13.72 -19.21
C GLU A 171 -11.55 -15.22 -19.44
N GLY A 172 -10.38 -15.62 -19.96
CA GLY A 172 -10.03 -17.01 -20.17
C GLY A 172 -10.06 -17.84 -18.88
N PHE A 173 -9.61 -17.26 -17.77
CA PHE A 173 -9.67 -17.88 -16.45
C PHE A 173 -11.11 -18.14 -16.00
N PHE A 174 -11.98 -17.13 -16.07
CA PHE A 174 -13.40 -17.28 -15.70
C PHE A 174 -14.17 -18.17 -16.66
N SER A 175 -13.85 -18.16 -17.96
CA SER A 175 -14.40 -19.10 -18.94
C SER A 175 -14.01 -20.55 -18.62
N ALA A 176 -12.75 -20.78 -18.22
CA ALA A 176 -12.30 -22.11 -17.84
C ALA A 176 -12.91 -22.59 -16.51
N LEU A 177 -12.99 -21.72 -15.50
CA LEU A 177 -13.70 -22.00 -14.25
C LEU A 177 -15.16 -22.36 -14.52
N SER A 178 -15.84 -21.55 -15.33
CA SER A 178 -17.24 -21.75 -15.69
C SER A 178 -17.47 -23.07 -16.42
N ARG A 179 -16.67 -23.38 -17.45
CA ARG A 179 -16.83 -24.62 -18.23
C ARG A 179 -16.42 -25.88 -17.46
N ARG A 180 -15.34 -25.81 -16.67
CA ARG A 180 -14.75 -27.00 -16.04
C ARG A 180 -15.35 -27.30 -14.68
N ARG A 181 -15.71 -26.26 -13.91
CA ARG A 181 -16.18 -26.40 -12.53
C ARG A 181 -17.66 -26.09 -12.39
N LEU A 182 -18.14 -24.99 -12.95
CA LEU A 182 -19.50 -24.51 -12.70
C LEU A 182 -20.56 -25.23 -13.53
N ARG A 183 -20.40 -25.32 -14.86
CA ARG A 183 -21.38 -25.95 -15.76
C ARG A 183 -21.46 -27.48 -15.64
N ARG A 184 -20.45 -28.11 -15.05
CA ARG A 184 -20.37 -29.57 -14.88
C ARG A 184 -20.58 -30.01 -13.42
N GLY A 185 -20.66 -29.07 -12.49
CA GLY A 185 -20.87 -29.35 -11.08
C GLY A 185 -22.35 -29.27 -10.72
N THR A 186 -22.79 -30.14 -9.84
CA THR A 186 -24.09 -30.03 -9.15
C THR A 186 -23.81 -29.49 -7.76
N PHE A 187 -24.43 -28.37 -7.40
CA PHE A 187 -24.17 -27.70 -6.12
C PHE A 187 -25.46 -27.67 -5.31
N THR A 188 -25.39 -28.07 -4.04
CA THR A 188 -26.54 -28.11 -3.13
C THR A 188 -26.80 -26.77 -2.42
N GLY A 189 -25.91 -25.79 -2.59
CA GLY A 189 -26.04 -24.44 -2.03
C GLY A 189 -24.81 -23.55 -2.29
N ILE A 190 -24.90 -22.29 -1.86
CA ILE A 190 -23.85 -21.27 -2.07
C ILE A 190 -22.50 -21.68 -1.46
N VAL A 191 -22.51 -22.29 -0.27
CA VAL A 191 -21.28 -22.71 0.43
C VAL A 191 -20.50 -23.76 -0.38
N ASP A 192 -21.21 -24.71 -0.99
CA ASP A 192 -20.61 -25.77 -1.81
C ASP A 192 -20.06 -25.21 -3.13
N LEU A 193 -20.79 -24.27 -3.75
CA LEU A 193 -20.33 -23.52 -4.91
C LEU A 193 -19.05 -22.72 -4.60
N GLN A 194 -19.02 -21.97 -3.49
CA GLN A 194 -17.84 -21.22 -3.04
C GLN A 194 -16.66 -22.15 -2.79
N ALA A 195 -16.87 -23.28 -2.12
CA ALA A 195 -15.83 -24.28 -1.88
C ALA A 195 -15.29 -24.88 -3.19
N ALA A 196 -16.15 -25.10 -4.19
CA ALA A 196 -15.76 -25.59 -5.50
C ALA A 196 -14.93 -24.57 -6.30
N ILE A 197 -15.29 -23.28 -6.22
CA ILE A 197 -14.54 -22.17 -6.82
C ILE A 197 -13.17 -22.02 -6.15
N LYS A 198 -13.13 -21.91 -4.81
CA LYS A 198 -11.89 -21.77 -4.02
C LYS A 198 -10.91 -22.91 -4.30
N ARG A 199 -11.42 -24.14 -4.40
CA ARG A 199 -10.63 -25.31 -4.76
C ARG A 199 -10.05 -25.20 -6.17
N TYR A 200 -10.84 -24.77 -7.15
CA TYR A 200 -10.34 -24.56 -8.51
C TYR A 200 -9.26 -23.47 -8.57
N ILE A 201 -9.44 -22.35 -7.86
CA ILE A 201 -8.44 -21.28 -7.76
C ILE A 201 -7.15 -21.83 -7.14
N ALA A 202 -7.25 -22.54 -6.02
CA ALA A 202 -6.10 -23.13 -5.34
C ALA A 202 -5.37 -24.16 -6.23
N GLU A 203 -6.09 -25.03 -6.93
CA GLU A 203 -5.53 -26.00 -7.88
C GLU A 203 -4.88 -25.32 -9.08
N HIS A 204 -5.48 -24.26 -9.61
CA HIS A 204 -4.90 -23.46 -10.68
C HIS A 204 -3.58 -22.81 -10.23
N ASN A 205 -3.55 -22.29 -9.00
CA ASN A 205 -2.38 -21.65 -8.41
C ASN A 205 -1.29 -22.64 -7.96
N LYS A 206 -1.59 -23.94 -7.80
CA LYS A 206 -0.60 -25.00 -7.51
C LYS A 206 0.34 -25.29 -8.67
N ARG A 207 -0.05 -24.97 -9.91
CA ARG A 207 0.82 -25.03 -11.10
C ARG A 207 0.97 -23.63 -11.67
N PRO A 208 1.58 -22.69 -10.92
CA PRO A 208 1.83 -21.37 -11.46
C PRO A 208 2.77 -21.58 -12.64
N ARG A 209 2.48 -21.00 -13.81
CA ARG A 209 3.49 -20.90 -14.87
C ARG A 209 4.37 -19.72 -14.49
N PRO A 210 5.54 -19.93 -13.87
CA PRO A 210 6.39 -18.83 -13.49
C PRO A 210 6.82 -18.15 -14.79
N PHE A 211 6.87 -16.82 -14.78
CA PHE A 211 7.47 -16.11 -15.89
C PHE A 211 8.96 -16.43 -15.91
N VAL A 212 9.40 -17.25 -16.86
CA VAL A 212 10.81 -17.56 -17.07
C VAL A 212 11.38 -16.52 -18.02
N TRP A 213 12.35 -15.76 -17.54
CA TRP A 213 13.02 -14.73 -18.31
C TRP A 213 13.83 -15.36 -19.47
N THR A 214 13.37 -15.20 -20.71
CA THR A 214 13.96 -15.84 -21.89
C THR A 214 15.00 -15.00 -22.64
N LYS A 215 15.22 -13.73 -22.24
CA LYS A 215 16.19 -12.86 -22.92
C LYS A 215 17.54 -12.84 -22.19
N PRO A 216 18.65 -13.28 -22.78
CA PRO A 216 19.95 -13.16 -22.15
C PRO A 216 20.29 -11.70 -21.82
N ALA A 217 20.91 -11.43 -20.68
CA ALA A 217 21.25 -10.06 -20.24
C ALA A 217 22.05 -9.29 -21.31
N ALA A 218 22.91 -9.98 -22.06
CA ALA A 218 23.67 -9.43 -23.18
C ALA A 218 22.80 -8.88 -24.32
N ALA A 219 21.66 -9.52 -24.61
CA ALA A 219 20.73 -9.09 -25.67
C ALA A 219 19.99 -7.79 -25.31
N ILE A 220 19.93 -7.44 -24.01
CA ILE A 220 19.30 -6.22 -23.51
C ILE A 220 20.30 -5.07 -23.59
N LEU A 221 21.53 -5.30 -23.16
CA LEU A 221 22.62 -4.32 -23.19
C LEU A 221 22.94 -3.87 -24.62
N ASN A 222 22.96 -4.80 -25.57
CA ASN A 222 23.21 -4.48 -26.98
C ASN A 222 22.05 -3.76 -27.68
N SER A 223 20.84 -3.78 -27.11
CA SER A 223 19.67 -3.06 -27.65
C SER A 223 19.60 -1.59 -27.23
N GLN A 224 20.48 -1.15 -26.32
CA GLN A 224 20.55 0.23 -25.83
C GLN A 224 21.76 1.02 -26.37
N ALA A 225 22.64 0.38 -27.14
CA ALA A 225 23.68 1.09 -27.89
C ALA A 225 23.08 1.64 -29.19
N ALA A 226 22.62 2.89 -29.17
CA ALA A 226 22.40 3.66 -30.40
C ALA A 226 23.76 3.86 -31.12
N PRO A 227 23.81 3.94 -32.46
CA PRO A 227 25.06 4.17 -33.17
C PRO A 227 25.64 5.53 -32.75
N SER A 228 26.93 5.52 -32.38
CA SER A 228 27.70 6.71 -32.06
C SER A 228 27.63 7.71 -33.22
N VAL A 229 27.23 8.95 -32.93
CA VAL A 229 27.50 10.12 -33.77
C VAL A 229 28.90 10.62 -33.46
#